data_AF-A0A355K9H5-F1
#
_entry.id   AF-A0A355K9H5-F1
#
_cell.length_a   1.000
_cell.length_b   1.000
_cell.length_c   1.000
_cell.angle_alpha   90.00
_cell.angle_beta   90.00
_cell.angle_gamma   90.00
#
_symmetry.space_group_name_H-M   'P 1'
#
loop_
_entity.id
_entity.type
_entity.pdbx_description
1 polymer ?
#
loop_
_entity_poly.entity_id
_entity_poly.type
_entity_poly.pdbx_seq_one_letter_code
_entity_poly.pdbx_strand_id
1 'polypeptide(L)' 'ALMFRNAGHDGLNMVYRRPDGHIGWVDPANVPRN' A
#
# COMPACT_ATOMS: atom_id res chain seq x y z
N ALA A 1 5.16 -9.09 -5.11
CA ALA A 1 4.47 -7.85 -4.70
C ALA A 1 3.62 -7.34 -5.86
N LEU A 2 2.61 -6.50 -5.59
CA LEU A 2 1.75 -5.90 -6.60
C LEU A 2 1.53 -4.41 -6.26
N MET A 3 1.63 -3.55 -7.28
CA MET A 3 1.28 -2.14 -7.19
C MET A 3 -0.03 -1.88 -7.94
N PHE A 4 -0.83 -0.94 -7.45
CA PHE A 4 -2.10 -0.56 -8.06
C PHE A 4 -2.46 0.88 -7.73
N ARG A 5 -3.39 1.43 -8.51
CA ARG A 5 -4.01 2.73 -8.28
C ARG A 5 -5.23 2.55 -7.39
N ASN A 6 -5.22 3.17 -6.22
CA ASN A 6 -6.30 3.07 -5.25
C ASN A 6 -7.49 3.93 -5.69
N ALA A 7 -8.67 3.33 -5.84
CA ALA A 7 -9.86 4.03 -6.31
C ALA A 7 -10.42 5.07 -5.32
N GLY A 8 -10.06 5.00 -4.03
CA GLY A 8 -10.55 5.92 -3.01
C GLY A 8 -9.87 7.29 -3.01
N HIS A 9 -8.61 7.38 -3.47
CA HIS A 9 -7.84 8.63 -3.46
C HIS A 9 -6.92 8.81 -4.68
N ASP A 10 -7.05 7.94 -5.69
CA ASP A 10 -6.26 7.93 -6.92
C ASP A 10 -4.73 7.91 -6.71
N GLY A 11 -4.28 7.49 -5.52
CA GLY A 11 -2.88 7.33 -5.18
C GLY A 11 -2.35 5.95 -5.56
N LEU A 12 -1.03 5.79 -5.52
CA LEU A 12 -0.39 4.48 -5.66
C LEU A 12 -0.31 3.78 -4.32
N ASN A 13 -0.78 2.52 -4.28
CA ASN A 13 -0.62 1.65 -3.13
C ASN A 13 0.12 0.37 -3.56
N MET A 14 0.69 -0.34 -2.58
CA MET A 14 1.40 -1.60 -2.79
C MET A 14 0.94 -2.66 -1.80
N VAL A 15 0.75 -3.88 -2.28
CA VAL A 15 0.53 -5.07 -1.45
C VAL A 15 1.60 -6.12 -1.68
N TYR A 16 1.92 -6.87 -0.63
CA TYR A 16 2.91 -7.96 -0.69
C TYR A 16 2.58 -9.08 0.29
N ARG A 17 3.03 -10.29 -0.01
CA ARG A 17 2.97 -11.42 0.92
C ARG A 17 4.08 -11.25 1.96
N ARG A 18 3.71 -11.28 3.23
CA ARG A 18 4.65 -11.24 4.35
C ARG A 18 5.14 -12.66 4.72
N PRO A 19 6.29 -12.79 5.41
CA PRO A 19 6.78 -14.09 5.89
C PRO A 19 5.85 -14.80 6.88
N ASP A 20 5.00 -14.04 7.59
CA ASP A 20 3.99 -14.55 8.52
C ASP A 20 2.69 -15.04 7.83
N GLY A 21 2.65 -15.04 6.50
CA GLY A 21 1.49 -15.47 5.71
C GLY A 21 0.46 -14.38 5.44
N HIS A 22 0.50 -13.26 6.16
CA HIS A 22 -0.42 -12.14 5.95
C HIS A 22 -0.07 -11.30 4.71
N ILE A 23 -0.99 -10.39 4.36
CA ILE A 23 -0.75 -9.37 3.34
C ILE A 23 -0.31 -8.08 4.03
N GLY A 24 0.86 -7.57 3.64
CA GLY A 24 1.28 -6.22 3.97
C GLY A 24 0.71 -5.23 2.96
N TRP A 25 0.31 -4.06 3.45
CA TRP A 25 -0.19 -2.95 2.64
C TRP A 25 0.57 -1.68 2.98
N VAL A 26 1.09 -1.00 1.95
CA VAL A 26 1.69 0.33 2.03
C VAL A 26 0.82 1.35 1.30
N ASP A 27 0.49 2.44 1.99
CA ASP A 27 -0.14 3.66 1.45
C ASP A 27 0.76 4.88 1.75
N PRO A 28 1.53 5.38 0.77
CA PRO A 28 2.43 6.52 0.94
C PRO A 28 1.69 7.84 1.18
N ALA A 29 0.42 7.96 0.74
CA ALA A 29 -0.34 9.18 0.88
C ALA A 29 -0.76 9.46 2.33
N ASN A 30 -0.73 8.43 3.18
CA ASN A 30 -1.05 8.52 4.60
C ASN A 30 0.19 8.70 5.49
N VAL A 31 1.36 8.98 4.90
CA VAL A 31 2.55 9.37 5.66
C VAL A 31 2.43 10.86 6.03
N PRO A 32 2.51 11.21 7.34
CA PRO A 32 2.50 12.62 7.75
C PRO A 32 3.57 13.41 7.02
N ARG A 33 3.20 14.57 6.45
CA ARG A 33 4.17 15.52 5.92
C ARG A 33 4.73 16.32 7.09
N ASN A 34 6.04 16.23 7.25
CA ASN A 34 6.85 17.04 8.16
C ASN A 34 6.93 18.50 7.72
#